data_AF-A0A7S1WSN8-F1
#
_entry.id   AF-A0A7S1WSN8-F1
#
_cell.length_a   1.000
_cell.length_b   1.000
_cell.length_c   1.000
_cell.angle_alpha   90.00
_cell.angle_beta   90.00
_cell.angle_gamma   90.00
#
_symmetry.space_group_name_H-M   'P 1'
#
loop_
_entity.id
_entity.type
_entity.pdbx_description
1 polymer ?
#
loop_
_entity_poly.entity_id
_entity_poly.type
_entity_poly.pdbx_seq_one_letter_code
_entity_poly.pdbx_strand_id
1 'polypeptide(L)'
;MAASSQPTCPLDVEAFRRFAPLLEAAQGYASHSGCRFRSGSFSGIPTDKPEGELGVESVPMVDASRARDYGPRLAAKILAAPSVHEFGERLRAGEEGLVEEIDRAYRIVMTESVRNAMMGMFQALGMFPPSPPPRGIQDDDCAYEDMSASLQEIAQRLYNDQARRVLDTTGGPGRLERRAMTAAFLVDFADGVGRKLPPMPETQQGMLKEFAERTAEHAKEQGGGPKQSRARDIFLRGLGAGAVAENLRQETQKWWHENWQAVLWTAAGAALVGAVAVAGSALAKHQQR
;
A
#
# COMPACT_ATOMS: atom_id res chain seq x y z
N MET A 1 36.95 2.57 16.32
CA MET A 1 36.70 2.42 14.87
C MET A 1 35.20 2.28 14.69
N ALA A 2 34.51 3.34 14.25
CA ALA A 2 33.09 3.27 13.95
C ALA A 2 32.94 2.49 12.64
N ALA A 3 32.24 1.36 12.66
CA ALA A 3 31.84 0.69 11.45
C ALA A 3 31.03 1.70 10.64
N SER A 4 31.57 2.14 9.50
CA SER A 4 30.83 2.94 8.53
C SER A 4 29.70 2.04 8.04
N SER A 5 28.52 2.20 8.63
CA SER A 5 27.29 1.58 8.18
C SER A 5 27.10 2.06 6.75
N GLN A 6 27.41 1.19 5.78
CA GLN A 6 27.17 1.52 4.40
C GLN A 6 25.71 1.97 4.28
N PRO A 7 25.46 3.12 3.63
CA PRO A 7 24.11 3.61 3.47
C PRO A 7 23.33 2.52 2.75
N THR A 8 22.41 1.88 3.46
CA THR A 8 21.59 0.82 2.90
C THR A 8 20.81 1.41 1.76
N CYS A 9 20.99 0.83 0.58
CA CYS A 9 20.30 1.22 -0.64
C CYS A 9 18.78 1.21 -0.36
N PRO A 10 18.10 2.37 -0.36
CA PRO A 10 16.72 2.44 0.10
C PRO A 10 15.73 1.74 -0.84
N LEU A 11 16.06 1.65 -2.14
CA LEU A 11 15.22 1.02 -3.16
C LEU A 11 15.81 -0.31 -3.64
N ASP A 12 14.96 -1.32 -3.81
CA ASP A 12 15.30 -2.65 -4.29
C ASP A 12 15.30 -2.68 -5.84
N VAL A 13 16.46 -2.36 -6.42
CA VAL A 13 16.66 -2.29 -7.88
C VAL A 13 16.40 -3.65 -8.56
N GLU A 14 16.80 -4.75 -7.92
CA GLU A 14 16.70 -6.09 -8.49
C GLU A 14 15.25 -6.59 -8.62
N ALA A 15 14.36 -6.14 -7.71
CA ALA A 15 12.95 -6.51 -7.72
C ALA A 15 12.17 -5.91 -8.91
N PHE A 16 12.67 -4.82 -9.50
CA PHE A 16 12.00 -4.02 -10.52
C PHE A 16 12.99 -3.65 -11.64
N ARG A 17 13.31 -4.66 -12.47
CA ARG A 17 14.39 -4.58 -13.45
C ARG A 17 14.10 -3.61 -14.59
N ARG A 18 12.84 -3.46 -15.00
CA ARG A 18 12.50 -2.52 -16.08
C ARG A 18 12.67 -1.09 -15.60
N PHE A 19 12.46 -0.83 -14.31
CA PHE A 19 12.73 0.47 -13.67
C PHE A 19 14.14 0.61 -13.07
N ALA A 20 15.05 -0.35 -13.25
CA ALA A 20 16.36 -0.33 -12.59
C ALA A 20 17.14 0.99 -12.81
N PRO A 21 17.26 1.54 -14.04
CA PRO A 21 17.96 2.81 -14.25
C PRO A 21 17.33 4.01 -13.51
N LEU A 22 15.99 4.04 -13.41
CA LEU A 22 15.28 5.05 -12.63
C LEU A 22 15.56 4.88 -11.14
N LEU A 23 15.47 3.66 -10.63
CA LEU A 23 15.66 3.35 -9.20
C LEU A 23 17.09 3.64 -8.75
N GLU A 24 18.09 3.32 -9.57
CA GLU A 24 19.50 3.66 -9.33
C GLU A 24 19.71 5.17 -9.25
N ALA A 25 19.19 5.93 -10.22
CA ALA A 25 19.28 7.39 -10.21
C ALA A 25 18.52 8.02 -9.02
N ALA A 26 17.44 7.39 -8.56
CA ALA A 26 16.58 7.89 -7.50
C ALA A 26 17.03 7.50 -6.07
N GLN A 27 18.09 6.71 -5.88
CA GLN A 27 18.50 6.24 -4.54
C GLN A 27 18.72 7.39 -3.55
N GLY A 28 19.44 8.44 -3.97
CA GLY A 28 19.68 9.61 -3.14
C GLY A 28 18.39 10.37 -2.81
N TYR A 29 17.44 10.45 -3.75
CA TYR A 29 16.16 11.11 -3.51
C TYR A 29 15.29 10.28 -2.55
N ALA A 30 15.28 8.95 -2.71
CA ALA A 30 14.53 8.03 -1.88
C ALA A 30 14.97 8.08 -0.41
N SER A 31 16.28 8.17 -0.14
CA SER A 31 16.80 8.28 1.24
C SER A 31 16.30 9.56 1.95
N HIS A 32 16.12 10.66 1.21
CA HIS A 32 15.61 11.92 1.75
C HIS A 32 14.08 12.02 1.81
N SER A 33 13.36 11.19 1.06
CA SER A 33 11.90 11.22 0.96
C SER A 33 11.22 10.10 1.74
N GLY A 34 11.98 9.17 2.33
CA GLY A 34 11.44 7.96 2.96
C GLY A 34 10.86 6.99 1.94
N CYS A 35 11.53 6.84 0.79
CA CYS A 35 11.10 6.00 -0.34
C CYS A 35 9.73 6.41 -0.92
N ARG A 36 9.40 7.71 -0.90
CA ARG A 36 8.14 8.23 -1.42
C ARG A 36 8.38 9.12 -2.62
N PHE A 37 7.75 8.81 -3.74
CA PHE A 37 7.80 9.69 -4.90
C PHE A 37 6.78 10.83 -4.76
N ARG A 38 7.21 12.04 -5.12
CA ARG A 38 6.32 13.20 -5.23
C ARG A 38 6.70 13.97 -6.48
N SER A 39 5.85 13.98 -7.50
CA SER A 39 6.10 14.66 -8.79
C SER A 39 6.48 16.14 -8.60
N GLY A 40 5.78 16.82 -7.69
CA GLY A 40 6.07 18.20 -7.29
C GLY A 40 7.45 18.41 -6.62
N SER A 41 8.27 17.38 -6.43
CA SER A 41 9.68 17.50 -6.02
C SER A 41 10.63 17.82 -7.18
N PHE A 42 10.20 17.60 -8.42
CA PHE A 42 11.03 17.71 -9.61
C PHE A 42 10.67 18.90 -10.52
N SER A 43 9.51 19.54 -10.31
CA SER A 43 9.14 20.79 -10.99
C SER A 43 10.23 21.87 -10.88
N GLY A 44 10.54 22.59 -11.96
CA GLY A 44 11.55 23.65 -11.95
C GLY A 44 13.01 23.17 -11.88
N ILE A 45 13.26 21.87 -12.03
CA ILE A 45 14.60 21.33 -12.30
C ILE A 45 14.72 21.16 -13.81
N PRO A 46 15.72 21.77 -14.48
CA PRO A 46 15.92 21.60 -15.91
C PRO A 46 16.27 20.14 -16.23
N THR A 47 15.58 19.57 -17.22
CA THR A 47 15.77 18.19 -17.69
C THR A 47 16.68 18.11 -18.90
N ASP A 48 16.76 19.20 -19.66
CA ASP A 48 17.52 19.25 -20.89
C ASP A 48 19.00 19.42 -20.59
N LYS A 49 19.82 18.49 -21.08
CA LYS A 49 21.26 18.73 -21.14
C LYS A 49 21.47 19.86 -22.15
N PRO A 50 22.22 20.92 -21.81
CA PRO A 50 22.52 21.97 -22.78
C PRO A 50 23.30 21.35 -23.95
N GLU A 51 22.60 21.09 -25.05
CA GLU A 51 23.20 20.64 -26.30
C GLU A 51 23.97 21.82 -26.90
N GLY A 52 25.27 21.94 -26.61
CA GLY A 52 26.11 22.83 -27.42
C GLY A 52 27.35 23.47 -26.80
N GLU A 53 27.56 23.46 -25.48
CA GLU A 53 28.74 24.11 -24.90
C GLU A 53 29.74 23.09 -24.34
N LEU A 54 30.59 22.60 -25.24
CA LEU A 54 31.79 21.84 -24.92
C LEU A 54 32.76 22.72 -24.09
N GLY A 55 32.62 22.71 -22.76
CA GLY A 55 33.74 23.08 -21.88
C GLY A 55 33.44 23.98 -20.68
N VAL A 56 32.19 24.37 -20.40
CA VAL A 56 31.86 25.12 -19.18
C VAL A 56 30.87 24.32 -18.34
N GLU A 57 31.28 23.89 -17.14
CA GLU A 57 30.37 23.33 -16.13
C GLU A 57 29.39 24.43 -15.68
N SER A 58 28.32 24.63 -16.44
CA SER A 58 27.25 25.54 -16.05
C SER A 58 26.52 24.95 -14.84
N VAL A 59 26.55 25.66 -13.71
CA VAL A 59 25.75 25.29 -12.53
C VAL A 59 24.27 25.32 -12.95
N PRO A 60 23.53 24.20 -12.83
CA PRO A 60 22.13 24.17 -13.23
C PRO A 60 21.34 25.21 -12.43
N MET A 61 20.74 26.17 -13.13
CA MET A 61 19.90 27.19 -12.51
C MET A 61 18.58 26.54 -12.08
N VAL A 62 18.34 26.47 -10.77
CA VAL A 62 17.12 25.91 -10.20
C VAL A 62 16.13 27.03 -9.92
N ASP A 63 14.86 26.79 -10.24
CA ASP A 63 13.77 27.74 -10.00
C ASP A 63 13.59 28.10 -8.51
N ALA A 64 13.10 29.30 -8.21
CA ALA A 64 12.86 29.81 -6.85
C ALA A 64 11.89 28.94 -6.03
N SER A 65 11.03 28.15 -6.69
CA SER A 65 10.18 27.13 -6.05
C SER A 65 10.97 26.06 -5.27
N ARG A 66 12.27 25.94 -5.53
CA ARG A 66 13.20 25.03 -4.83
C ARG A 66 14.05 25.70 -3.77
N ALA A 67 13.75 26.95 -3.40
CA ALA A 67 14.48 27.66 -2.36
C ALA A 67 14.52 26.91 -1.01
N ARG A 68 13.61 25.96 -0.75
CA ARG A 68 13.60 25.16 0.50
C ARG A 68 14.41 23.85 0.42
N ASP A 69 14.87 23.48 -0.77
CA ASP A 69 15.69 22.30 -0.98
C ASP A 69 17.16 22.71 -0.89
N TYR A 70 17.82 22.36 0.21
CA TYR A 70 19.21 22.74 0.44
C TYR A 70 20.14 21.52 0.43
N GLY A 71 21.36 21.73 -0.04
CA GLY A 71 22.47 20.78 0.10
C GLY A 71 22.23 19.42 -0.57
N PRO A 72 22.52 18.30 0.12
CA PRO A 72 22.46 16.95 -0.46
C PRO A 72 21.10 16.58 -1.06
N ARG A 73 20.00 17.09 -0.49
CA ARG A 73 18.64 16.80 -0.97
C ARG A 73 18.38 17.39 -2.36
N LEU A 74 18.83 18.62 -2.61
CA LEU A 74 18.68 19.25 -3.92
C LEU A 74 19.56 18.55 -4.96
N ALA A 75 20.82 18.26 -4.61
CA ALA A 75 21.74 17.52 -5.47
C ALA A 75 21.14 16.17 -5.90
N ALA A 76 20.57 15.41 -4.97
CA ALA A 76 19.91 14.14 -5.27
C ALA A 76 18.73 14.28 -6.24
N LYS A 77 17.94 15.36 -6.13
CA LYS A 77 16.83 15.64 -7.06
C LYS A 77 17.35 15.98 -8.46
N ILE A 78 18.37 16.83 -8.55
CA ILE A 78 19.01 17.20 -9.83
C ILE A 78 19.54 15.96 -10.54
N LEU A 79 20.22 15.07 -9.79
CA LEU A 79 20.75 13.82 -10.34
C LEU A 79 19.65 12.86 -10.83
N ALA A 80 18.53 12.75 -10.11
CA ALA A 80 17.43 11.86 -10.48
C ALA A 80 16.52 12.43 -11.58
N ALA A 81 16.48 13.74 -11.77
CA ALA A 81 15.51 14.41 -12.64
C ALA A 81 15.51 13.92 -14.10
N PRO A 82 16.66 13.71 -14.78
CA PRO A 82 16.66 13.21 -16.15
C PRO A 82 15.98 11.84 -16.27
N SER A 83 16.32 10.88 -15.40
CA SER A 83 15.72 9.54 -15.42
C SER A 83 14.23 9.59 -15.07
N VAL A 84 13.83 10.43 -14.13
CA VAL A 84 12.40 10.64 -13.77
C VAL A 84 11.61 11.16 -14.97
N HIS A 85 12.17 12.11 -15.72
CA HIS A 85 11.53 12.65 -16.92
C HIS A 85 11.44 11.58 -18.01
N GLU A 86 12.55 10.94 -18.36
CA GLU A 86 12.62 9.91 -19.41
C GLU A 86 11.63 8.76 -19.15
N PHE A 87 11.65 8.17 -17.96
CA PHE A 87 10.73 7.10 -17.60
C PHE A 87 9.28 7.58 -17.52
N GLY A 88 9.06 8.86 -17.19
CA GLY A 88 7.75 9.46 -17.16
C GLY A 88 7.15 9.55 -18.57
N GLU A 89 7.93 9.98 -19.56
CA GLU A 89 7.54 9.97 -20.97
C GLU A 89 7.25 8.55 -21.48
N ARG A 90 8.17 7.61 -21.20
CA ARG A 90 8.03 6.19 -21.63
C ARG A 90 6.79 5.52 -21.04
N LEU A 91 6.52 5.75 -19.75
CA LEU A 91 5.33 5.22 -19.10
C LEU A 91 4.04 5.87 -19.62
N ARG A 92 4.06 7.19 -19.92
CA ARG A 92 2.93 7.89 -20.57
C ARG A 92 2.67 7.40 -21.99
N ALA A 93 3.73 7.06 -22.74
CA ALA A 93 3.65 6.41 -24.04
C ALA A 93 3.11 4.97 -23.98
N GLY A 94 2.96 4.41 -22.77
CA GLY A 94 2.39 3.08 -22.57
C GLY A 94 3.37 1.96 -22.89
N GLU A 95 4.68 2.16 -22.68
CA GLU A 95 5.67 1.10 -22.85
C GLU A 95 5.29 -0.14 -22.04
N GLU A 96 5.01 -1.24 -22.73
CA GLU A 96 4.41 -2.47 -22.19
C GLU A 96 5.17 -2.99 -20.96
N GLY A 97 6.50 -3.11 -21.05
CA GLY A 97 7.32 -3.62 -19.95
C GLY A 97 7.28 -2.75 -18.69
N LEU A 98 7.12 -1.42 -18.82
CA LEU A 98 6.97 -0.55 -17.67
C LEU A 98 5.56 -0.65 -17.06
N VAL A 99 4.53 -0.74 -17.91
CA VAL A 99 3.14 -0.89 -17.47
C VAL A 99 2.96 -2.19 -16.68
N GLU A 100 3.47 -3.31 -17.19
CA GLU A 100 3.44 -4.61 -16.50
C GLU A 100 4.11 -4.56 -15.12
N GLU A 101 5.22 -3.82 -15.02
CA GLU A 101 5.99 -3.70 -13.79
C GLU A 101 5.29 -2.78 -12.77
N ILE A 102 4.58 -1.73 -13.23
CA ILE A 102 3.67 -0.93 -12.39
C ILE A 102 2.50 -1.77 -11.88
N ASP A 103 1.89 -2.61 -12.71
CA ASP A 103 0.80 -3.49 -12.28
C ASP A 103 1.28 -4.47 -11.20
N ARG A 104 2.49 -5.01 -11.36
CA ARG A 104 3.15 -5.86 -10.36
C ARG A 104 3.43 -5.09 -9.07
N ALA A 105 3.96 -3.88 -9.16
CA ALA A 105 4.21 -3.01 -8.01
C ALA A 105 2.91 -2.69 -7.27
N TYR A 106 1.84 -2.37 -8.01
CA TYR A 106 0.53 -2.09 -7.44
C TYR A 106 -0.01 -3.28 -6.64
N ARG A 107 0.08 -4.51 -7.16
CA ARG A 107 -0.33 -5.72 -6.42
C ARG A 107 0.45 -5.91 -5.12
N ILE A 108 1.76 -5.65 -5.14
CA ILE A 108 2.59 -5.71 -3.92
C ILE A 108 2.11 -4.71 -2.88
N VAL A 109 1.84 -3.46 -3.30
CA VAL A 109 1.31 -2.42 -2.42
C VAL A 109 -0.04 -2.81 -1.85
N MET A 110 -0.95 -3.35 -2.67
CA MET A 110 -2.27 -3.82 -2.21
C MET A 110 -2.15 -4.91 -1.13
N THR A 111 -1.36 -5.96 -1.38
CA THR A 111 -1.14 -7.02 -0.40
C THR A 111 -0.55 -6.46 0.90
N GLU A 112 0.46 -5.59 0.81
CA GLU A 112 1.08 -5.03 2.01
C GLU A 112 0.14 -4.07 2.77
N SER A 113 -0.68 -3.29 2.07
CA SER A 113 -1.70 -2.42 2.67
C SER A 113 -2.76 -3.21 3.43
N VAL A 114 -3.26 -4.30 2.85
CA VAL A 114 -4.23 -5.20 3.51
C VAL A 114 -3.63 -5.81 4.78
N ARG A 115 -2.42 -6.36 4.66
CA ARG A 115 -1.66 -6.92 5.77
C ARG A 115 -1.48 -5.92 6.92
N ASN A 116 -1.04 -4.71 6.61
CA ASN A 116 -0.83 -3.65 7.61
C ASN A 116 -2.14 -3.19 8.28
N ALA A 117 -3.23 -3.12 7.52
CA ALA A 117 -4.55 -2.79 8.04
C ALA A 117 -5.08 -3.89 8.99
N MET A 118 -4.96 -5.16 8.61
CA MET A 118 -5.30 -6.30 9.48
C MET A 118 -4.48 -6.29 10.77
N MET A 119 -3.17 -6.09 10.67
CA MET A 119 -2.29 -6.02 11.83
C MET A 119 -2.69 -4.87 12.77
N GLY A 120 -2.94 -3.67 12.23
CA GLY A 120 -3.41 -2.53 13.01
C GLY A 120 -4.76 -2.79 13.70
N MET A 121 -5.68 -3.47 13.01
CA MET A 121 -6.97 -3.88 13.60
C MET A 121 -6.79 -4.89 14.73
N PHE A 122 -5.98 -5.94 14.54
CA PHE A 122 -5.71 -6.90 15.60
C PHE A 122 -5.02 -6.27 16.81
N GLN A 123 -4.10 -5.33 16.60
CA GLN A 123 -3.52 -4.54 17.70
C GLN A 123 -4.60 -3.74 18.43
N ALA A 124 -5.53 -3.11 17.71
CA ALA A 124 -6.64 -2.37 18.31
C ALA A 124 -7.59 -3.26 19.12
N LEU A 125 -7.75 -4.52 18.71
CA LEU A 125 -8.54 -5.54 19.41
C LEU A 125 -7.76 -6.22 20.56
N GLY A 126 -6.47 -5.94 20.73
CA GLY A 126 -5.62 -6.61 21.72
C GLY A 126 -5.31 -8.08 21.37
N MET A 127 -5.33 -8.43 20.08
CA MET A 127 -5.11 -9.77 19.56
C MET A 127 -3.73 -9.93 18.88
N PHE A 128 -2.82 -8.96 19.02
CA PHE A 128 -1.52 -8.97 18.35
C PHE A 128 -0.39 -8.55 19.31
N PRO A 129 0.45 -9.49 19.80
CA PRO A 129 0.35 -10.94 19.58
C PRO A 129 -0.87 -11.58 20.27
N PRO A 130 -1.41 -12.70 19.75
CA PRO A 130 -2.45 -13.46 20.43
C PRO A 130 -1.96 -14.01 21.78
N SER A 131 -2.82 -13.98 22.81
CA SER A 131 -2.52 -14.56 24.12
C SER A 131 -3.78 -15.12 24.79
N PRO A 132 -3.86 -16.44 25.04
CA PRO A 132 -2.88 -17.47 24.67
C PRO A 132 -2.85 -17.73 23.15
N PRO A 133 -1.75 -18.30 22.60
CA PRO A 133 -1.73 -18.76 21.21
C PRO A 133 -2.83 -19.82 20.95
N PRO A 134 -3.57 -19.75 19.83
CA PRO A 134 -4.53 -20.78 19.45
C PRO A 134 -3.86 -22.15 19.31
N ARG A 135 -4.56 -23.22 19.71
CA ARG A 135 -4.03 -24.59 19.59
C ARG A 135 -4.03 -25.04 18.13
N GLY A 136 -2.98 -25.74 17.72
CA GLY A 136 -2.92 -26.40 16.41
C GLY A 136 -2.34 -25.58 15.27
N ILE A 137 -1.97 -24.31 15.50
CA ILE A 137 -1.23 -23.48 14.53
C ILE A 137 0.26 -23.65 14.79
N GLN A 138 1.01 -23.97 13.74
CA GLN A 138 2.47 -24.06 13.78
C GLN A 138 3.10 -22.67 13.67
N ASP A 139 4.29 -22.47 14.24
CA ASP A 139 5.00 -21.18 14.23
C ASP A 139 5.38 -20.71 12.81
N ASP A 140 5.46 -21.62 11.84
CA ASP A 140 5.75 -21.35 10.43
C ASP A 140 4.49 -21.16 9.57
N ASP A 141 3.29 -21.44 10.11
CA ASP A 141 2.03 -21.21 9.42
C ASP A 141 1.74 -19.71 9.32
N CYS A 142 1.93 -19.17 8.11
CA CYS A 142 1.74 -17.77 7.77
C CYS A 142 0.51 -17.56 6.87
N ALA A 143 -0.42 -18.51 6.77
CA ALA A 143 -1.58 -18.44 5.89
C ALA A 143 -2.70 -17.53 6.43
N TYR A 144 -2.37 -16.28 6.78
CA TYR A 144 -3.32 -15.32 7.36
C TYR A 144 -4.40 -14.86 6.37
N GLU A 145 -4.17 -15.11 5.08
CA GLU A 145 -5.11 -14.81 3.99
C GLU A 145 -6.27 -15.83 3.91
N ASP A 146 -6.18 -16.94 4.64
CA ASP A 146 -7.26 -17.92 4.78
C ASP A 146 -8.35 -17.39 5.70
N MET A 147 -9.29 -16.67 5.07
CA MET A 147 -10.45 -16.09 5.70
C MET A 147 -11.53 -17.11 6.05
N SER A 148 -11.29 -18.42 5.91
CA SER A 148 -12.18 -19.47 6.45
C SER A 148 -11.89 -19.81 7.91
N ALA A 149 -10.66 -19.58 8.39
CA ALA A 149 -10.23 -19.79 9.77
C ALA A 149 -10.84 -18.77 10.74
N SER A 150 -10.90 -19.09 12.05
CA SER A 150 -11.40 -18.17 13.08
C SER A 150 -10.53 -16.91 13.20
N LEU A 151 -11.10 -15.84 13.76
CA LEU A 151 -10.39 -14.56 13.89
C LEU A 151 -9.10 -14.66 14.72
N GLN A 152 -9.08 -15.52 15.73
CA GLN A 152 -7.89 -15.78 16.56
C GLN A 152 -6.80 -16.51 15.77
N GLU A 153 -7.19 -17.47 14.93
CA GLU A 153 -6.26 -18.22 14.08
C GLU A 153 -5.63 -17.31 13.01
N ILE A 154 -6.43 -16.45 12.38
CA ILE A 154 -5.94 -15.44 11.43
C ILE A 154 -4.94 -14.50 12.12
N ALA A 155 -5.23 -14.04 13.34
CA ALA A 155 -4.32 -13.18 14.10
C ALA A 155 -2.97 -13.85 14.38
N GLN A 156 -2.99 -15.14 14.75
CA GLN A 156 -1.78 -15.92 14.99
C GLN A 156 -0.96 -16.12 13.71
N ARG A 157 -1.59 -16.50 12.60
CA ARG A 157 -0.90 -16.65 11.31
C ARG A 157 -0.30 -15.33 10.81
N LEU A 158 -0.97 -14.20 11.05
CA LEU A 158 -0.44 -12.88 10.71
C LEU A 158 0.76 -12.52 11.61
N TYR A 159 0.71 -12.87 12.90
CA TYR A 159 1.82 -12.68 13.81
C TYR A 159 3.03 -13.53 13.39
N ASN A 160 2.82 -14.79 13.01
CA ASN A 160 3.85 -15.67 12.47
C ASN A 160 4.48 -15.07 11.20
N ASP A 161 3.69 -14.53 10.28
CA ASP A 161 4.21 -13.82 9.10
C ASP A 161 5.10 -12.62 9.49
N GLN A 162 4.64 -11.80 10.46
CA GLN A 162 5.43 -10.66 10.95
C GLN A 162 6.73 -11.12 11.63
N ALA A 163 6.68 -12.14 12.48
CA ALA A 163 7.86 -12.70 13.14
C ALA A 163 8.85 -13.24 12.13
N ARG A 164 8.37 -14.00 11.13
CA ARG A 164 9.18 -14.50 10.02
C ARG A 164 9.86 -13.37 9.26
N ARG A 165 9.15 -12.28 8.93
CA ARG A 165 9.75 -11.13 8.22
C ARG A 165 10.85 -10.43 9.02
N VAL A 166 10.73 -10.40 10.35
CA VAL A 166 11.77 -9.83 11.23
C VAL A 166 12.99 -10.75 11.32
N LEU A 167 12.78 -12.07 11.31
CA LEU A 167 13.84 -13.07 11.42
C LEU A 167 14.47 -13.45 10.08
N ASP A 168 13.81 -13.20 8.96
CA ASP A 168 14.29 -13.58 7.63
C ASP A 168 15.54 -12.78 7.27
N THR A 169 16.66 -13.48 7.26
CA THR A 169 17.97 -12.97 6.81
C THR A 169 18.27 -13.36 5.36
N THR A 170 17.39 -14.14 4.72
CA THR A 170 17.60 -14.68 3.38
C THR A 170 17.44 -13.57 2.33
N GLY A 171 18.56 -13.10 1.78
CA GLY A 171 18.58 -11.93 0.88
C GLY A 171 18.71 -10.59 1.61
N GLY A 172 19.09 -10.63 2.89
CA GLY A 172 19.34 -9.46 3.73
C GLY A 172 18.13 -9.09 4.59
N PRO A 173 18.36 -8.59 5.82
CA PRO A 173 17.30 -8.12 6.69
C PRO A 173 16.39 -7.10 5.99
N GLY A 174 15.08 -7.29 6.09
CA GLY A 174 14.09 -6.33 5.58
C GLY A 174 13.92 -6.32 4.05
N ARG A 175 14.37 -7.34 3.32
CA ARG A 175 14.19 -7.40 1.86
C ARG A 175 12.73 -7.25 1.41
N LEU A 176 11.80 -7.95 2.08
CA LEU A 176 10.37 -7.85 1.76
C LEU A 176 9.81 -6.44 2.00
N GLU A 177 10.23 -5.81 3.10
CA GLU A 177 9.87 -4.42 3.42
C GLU A 177 10.44 -3.46 2.38
N ARG A 178 11.72 -3.59 2.01
CA ARG A 178 12.37 -2.78 0.98
C ARG A 178 11.69 -2.93 -0.38
N ARG A 179 11.31 -4.16 -0.74
CA ARG A 179 10.54 -4.43 -1.97
C ARG A 179 9.17 -3.74 -1.93
N ALA A 180 8.46 -3.79 -0.81
CA ALA A 180 7.17 -3.10 -0.65
C ALA A 180 7.32 -1.57 -0.71
N MET A 181 8.35 -1.00 -0.08
CA MET A 181 8.66 0.43 -0.17
C MET A 181 8.99 0.86 -1.61
N THR A 182 9.76 0.05 -2.32
CA THR A 182 10.10 0.31 -3.73
C THR A 182 8.87 0.23 -4.62
N ALA A 183 7.98 -0.74 -4.37
CA ALA A 183 6.71 -0.84 -5.05
C ALA A 183 5.86 0.43 -4.81
N ALA A 184 5.76 0.90 -3.56
CA ALA A 184 5.05 2.12 -3.22
C ALA A 184 5.64 3.35 -3.92
N PHE A 185 6.97 3.46 -3.99
CA PHE A 185 7.67 4.51 -4.74
C PHE A 185 7.28 4.52 -6.22
N LEU A 186 7.28 3.35 -6.88
CA LEU A 186 6.94 3.23 -8.30
C LEU A 186 5.46 3.55 -8.57
N VAL A 187 4.57 3.17 -7.65
CA VAL A 187 3.15 3.46 -7.83
C VAL A 187 2.86 4.96 -7.61
N ASP A 188 3.50 5.59 -6.62
CA ASP A 188 3.46 7.06 -6.48
C ASP A 188 4.05 7.76 -7.71
N PHE A 189 5.09 7.19 -8.33
CA PHE A 189 5.66 7.69 -9.59
C PHE A 189 4.66 7.60 -10.73
N ALA A 190 4.03 6.45 -10.94
CA ALA A 190 3.02 6.24 -11.97
C ALA A 190 1.85 7.24 -11.82
N ASP A 191 1.31 7.39 -10.61
CA ASP A 191 0.27 8.38 -10.31
C ASP A 191 0.77 9.81 -10.58
N GLY A 192 1.98 10.13 -10.12
CA GLY A 192 2.60 11.43 -10.29
C GLY A 192 2.85 11.85 -11.75
N VAL A 193 2.95 10.90 -12.68
CA VAL A 193 3.04 11.16 -14.13
C VAL A 193 1.69 11.04 -14.84
N GLY A 194 0.59 10.89 -14.10
CA GLY A 194 -0.78 10.87 -14.62
C GLY A 194 -1.22 9.51 -15.18
N ARG A 195 -0.52 8.42 -14.85
CA ARG A 195 -0.95 7.08 -15.24
C ARG A 195 -2.11 6.64 -14.36
N LYS A 196 -3.21 6.22 -14.97
CA LYS A 196 -4.30 5.57 -14.25
C LYS A 196 -3.81 4.23 -13.70
N LEU A 197 -3.88 4.09 -12.38
CA LEU A 197 -3.57 2.84 -11.68
C LEU A 197 -4.67 1.80 -11.92
N PRO A 198 -4.34 0.50 -11.90
CA PRO A 198 -5.35 -0.54 -11.96
C PRO A 198 -6.29 -0.46 -10.74
N PRO A 199 -7.52 -0.98 -10.86
CA PRO A 199 -8.41 -1.10 -9.70
C PRO A 199 -7.82 -2.09 -8.68
N MET A 200 -8.32 -2.03 -7.44
CA MET A 200 -7.98 -3.01 -6.43
C MET A 200 -8.33 -4.42 -6.91
N PRO A 201 -7.43 -5.42 -6.77
CA PRO A 201 -7.76 -6.76 -7.22
C PRO A 201 -8.84 -7.38 -6.33
N GLU A 202 -9.73 -8.15 -6.96
CA GLU A 202 -10.92 -8.73 -6.31
C GLU A 202 -10.56 -9.60 -5.09
N THR A 203 -9.41 -10.30 -5.14
CA THR A 203 -8.92 -11.12 -4.03
C THR A 203 -8.70 -10.29 -2.76
N GLN A 204 -8.03 -9.13 -2.87
CA GLN A 204 -7.84 -8.23 -1.72
C GLN A 204 -9.16 -7.61 -1.28
N GLN A 205 -10.10 -7.36 -2.20
CA GLN A 205 -11.43 -6.84 -1.87
C GLN A 205 -12.26 -7.83 -1.07
N GLY A 206 -12.31 -9.07 -1.50
CA GLY A 206 -12.97 -10.16 -0.78
C GLY A 206 -12.36 -10.32 0.62
N MET A 207 -11.03 -10.35 0.71
CA MET A 207 -10.32 -10.50 1.99
C MET A 207 -10.67 -9.38 2.98
N LEU A 208 -10.65 -8.11 2.56
CA LEU A 208 -11.00 -6.99 3.43
C LEU A 208 -12.46 -7.04 3.88
N LYS A 209 -13.36 -7.43 2.98
CA LYS A 209 -14.79 -7.56 3.28
C LYS A 209 -15.03 -8.65 4.33
N GLU A 210 -14.53 -9.86 4.09
CA GLU A 210 -14.67 -11.00 5.01
C GLU A 210 -14.00 -10.71 6.36
N PHE A 211 -12.87 -9.99 6.36
CA PHE A 211 -12.19 -9.60 7.59
C PHE A 211 -13.01 -8.59 8.39
N ALA A 212 -13.60 -7.60 7.73
CA ALA A 212 -14.48 -6.64 8.37
C ALA A 212 -15.74 -7.30 8.95
N GLU A 213 -16.31 -8.29 8.26
CA GLU A 213 -17.45 -9.08 8.77
C GLU A 213 -17.08 -9.85 10.03
N ARG A 214 -15.97 -10.59 10.02
CA ARG A 214 -15.48 -11.35 11.19
C ARG A 214 -15.13 -10.49 12.39
N THR A 215 -14.49 -9.35 12.16
CA THR A 215 -14.17 -8.39 13.24
C THR A 215 -15.43 -7.77 13.83
N ALA A 216 -16.47 -7.55 13.03
CA ALA A 216 -17.77 -7.07 13.51
C ALA A 216 -18.49 -8.13 14.34
N GLU A 217 -18.49 -9.39 13.92
CA GLU A 217 -19.02 -10.52 14.71
C GLU A 217 -18.33 -10.63 16.07
N HIS A 218 -16.99 -10.59 16.07
CA HIS A 218 -16.23 -10.65 17.31
C HIS A 218 -16.51 -9.45 18.24
N ALA A 219 -16.67 -8.25 17.69
CA ALA A 219 -17.05 -7.07 18.47
C ALA A 219 -18.45 -7.19 19.10
N LYS A 220 -19.37 -7.90 18.44
CA LYS A 220 -20.71 -8.18 18.99
C LYS A 220 -20.62 -9.13 20.19
N GLU A 221 -19.83 -10.19 20.08
CA GLU A 221 -19.60 -11.15 21.17
C GLU A 221 -19.02 -10.48 22.43
N GLN A 222 -18.18 -9.45 22.25
CA GLN A 222 -17.60 -8.68 23.35
C GLN A 222 -18.52 -7.57 23.92
N GLY A 223 -19.78 -7.49 23.50
CA GLY A 223 -20.75 -6.52 24.04
C GLY A 223 -20.61 -5.09 23.52
N GLY A 224 -20.07 -4.89 22.31
CA GLY A 224 -20.23 -3.68 21.49
C GLY A 224 -20.06 -2.33 22.20
N GLY A 225 -18.83 -1.92 22.49
CA GLY A 225 -18.53 -0.63 23.13
C GLY A 225 -17.99 0.48 22.21
N PRO A 226 -17.76 1.70 22.73
CA PRO A 226 -17.19 2.87 22.03
C PRO A 226 -15.83 2.66 21.35
N LYS A 227 -15.18 1.50 21.56
CA LYS A 227 -13.87 1.14 21.00
C LYS A 227 -13.89 0.94 19.48
N GLN A 228 -15.07 0.81 18.88
CA GLN A 228 -15.24 0.48 17.46
C GLN A 228 -14.80 1.62 16.52
N SER A 229 -15.03 2.89 16.89
CA SER A 229 -14.58 4.04 16.09
C SER A 229 -13.05 4.12 16.02
N ARG A 230 -12.38 3.92 17.16
CA ARG A 230 -10.91 3.89 17.24
C ARG A 230 -10.32 2.76 16.41
N ALA A 231 -10.92 1.57 16.45
CA ALA A 231 -10.45 0.43 15.66
C ALA A 231 -10.55 0.71 14.14
N ARG A 232 -11.67 1.33 13.70
CA ARG A 232 -11.84 1.78 12.31
C ARG A 232 -10.77 2.80 11.89
N ASP A 233 -10.49 3.79 12.74
CA ASP A 233 -9.48 4.81 12.42
C ASP A 233 -8.08 4.21 12.30
N ILE A 234 -7.75 3.25 13.18
CA ILE A 234 -6.46 2.54 13.13
C ILE A 234 -6.36 1.70 11.85
N PHE A 235 -7.43 0.99 11.48
CA PHE A 235 -7.48 0.21 10.24
C PHE A 235 -7.25 1.10 9.01
N LEU A 236 -7.97 2.23 8.92
CA LEU A 236 -7.80 3.17 7.80
C LEU A 236 -6.41 3.80 7.74
N ARG A 237 -5.78 4.02 8.89
CA ARG A 237 -4.38 4.48 8.95
C ARG A 237 -3.41 3.38 8.51
N GLY A 238 -3.71 2.11 8.81
CA GLY A 238 -2.91 0.94 8.45
C GLY A 238 -2.80 0.67 6.95
N LEU A 239 -3.72 1.21 6.13
CA LEU A 239 -3.70 1.05 4.67
C LEU A 239 -2.48 1.72 3.98
N GLY A 240 -1.61 2.39 4.72
CA GLY A 240 -0.37 3.01 4.22
C GLY A 240 -0.54 4.48 3.87
N ALA A 241 0.35 5.10 3.10
CA ALA A 241 0.18 6.48 2.66
C ALA A 241 0.46 6.57 1.15
N GLY A 242 -0.05 7.59 0.46
CA GLY A 242 0.11 7.77 -0.99
C GLY A 242 -1.21 7.73 -1.74
N ALA A 243 -1.13 7.92 -3.06
CA ALA A 243 -2.30 7.93 -3.93
C ALA A 243 -3.10 6.62 -3.81
N VAL A 244 -2.38 5.50 -3.77
CA VAL A 244 -2.95 4.16 -3.60
C VAL A 244 -3.70 4.01 -2.28
N ALA A 245 -3.03 4.35 -1.18
CA ALA A 245 -3.62 4.24 0.15
C ALA A 245 -4.82 5.17 0.30
N GLU A 246 -4.80 6.33 -0.36
CA GLU A 246 -5.91 7.27 -0.34
C GLU A 246 -7.11 6.76 -1.13
N ASN A 247 -6.91 6.22 -2.33
CA ASN A 247 -7.99 5.54 -3.06
C ASN A 247 -8.58 4.39 -2.25
N LEU A 248 -7.71 3.56 -1.65
CA LEU A 248 -8.11 2.43 -0.82
C LEU A 248 -8.88 2.87 0.43
N ARG A 249 -8.47 3.96 1.07
CA ARG A 249 -9.23 4.55 2.18
C ARG A 249 -10.59 5.04 1.74
N GLN A 250 -10.70 5.72 0.61
CA GLN A 250 -11.97 6.23 0.12
C GLN A 250 -12.94 5.09 -0.22
N GLU A 251 -12.46 4.07 -0.93
CA GLU A 251 -13.24 2.86 -1.25
C GLU A 251 -13.67 2.14 0.03
N THR A 252 -12.74 1.93 0.96
CA THR A 252 -13.02 1.31 2.26
C THR A 252 -13.99 2.14 3.09
N GLN A 253 -13.81 3.47 3.16
CA GLN A 253 -14.68 4.36 3.93
C GLN A 253 -16.09 4.36 3.36
N LYS A 254 -16.22 4.40 2.03
CA LYS A 254 -17.50 4.31 1.33
C LYS A 254 -18.17 2.97 1.66
N TRP A 255 -17.46 1.86 1.46
CA TRP A 255 -17.96 0.53 1.78
C TRP A 255 -18.38 0.42 3.24
N TRP A 256 -17.57 0.91 4.17
CA TRP A 256 -17.86 0.90 5.60
C TRP A 256 -19.08 1.76 5.91
N HIS A 257 -19.24 2.91 5.27
CA HIS A 257 -20.43 3.73 5.50
C HIS A 257 -21.70 3.04 5.04
N GLU A 258 -21.66 2.41 3.85
CA GLU A 258 -22.79 1.72 3.22
C GLU A 258 -23.16 0.40 3.92
N ASN A 259 -22.17 -0.36 4.40
CA ASN A 259 -22.37 -1.73 4.88
C ASN A 259 -22.32 -1.84 6.41
N TRP A 260 -21.61 -0.95 7.11
CA TRP A 260 -21.45 -1.09 8.57
C TRP A 260 -22.75 -0.84 9.32
N GLN A 261 -23.61 0.05 8.83
CA GLN A 261 -24.94 0.22 9.41
C GLN A 261 -25.78 -1.06 9.27
N ALA A 262 -25.72 -1.74 8.11
CA ALA A 262 -26.41 -3.01 7.92
C ALA A 262 -25.88 -4.11 8.87
N VAL A 263 -24.56 -4.12 9.12
CA VAL A 263 -23.92 -5.06 10.07
C VAL A 263 -24.27 -4.74 11.53
N LEU A 264 -24.47 -3.47 11.89
CA LEU A 264 -24.95 -3.05 13.21
C LEU A 264 -26.44 -3.37 13.42
N TRP A 265 -27.29 -3.11 12.43
CA TRP A 265 -28.74 -3.30 12.55
C TRP A 265 -29.17 -4.77 12.51
N THR A 266 -28.46 -5.64 11.79
CA THR A 266 -28.72 -7.09 11.83
C THR A 266 -28.47 -7.74 13.19
N ALA A 267 -27.70 -7.10 14.08
CA ALA A 267 -27.45 -7.60 15.43
C ALA A 267 -28.41 -7.03 16.49
N ALA A 268 -28.88 -5.80 16.33
CA ALA A 268 -29.91 -5.23 17.21
C ALA A 268 -31.31 -5.82 16.93
N GLY A 269 -31.51 -6.44 15.76
CA GLY A 269 -32.79 -6.98 15.30
C GLY A 269 -33.11 -8.43 15.70
N ALA A 270 -32.29 -9.11 16.50
CA ALA A 270 -32.59 -10.49 16.94
C ALA A 270 -33.56 -10.55 18.15
N ALA A 271 -34.11 -9.41 18.58
CA ALA A 271 -35.14 -9.35 19.63
C ALA A 271 -36.51 -8.84 19.15
N LEU A 272 -36.71 -8.60 17.84
CA LEU A 272 -38.02 -8.19 17.30
C LEU A 272 -38.41 -9.06 16.10
N VAL A 273 -39.33 -9.98 16.40
CA VAL A 273 -40.15 -10.79 15.48
C VAL A 273 -40.58 -10.01 14.23
N GLY A 274 -40.39 -10.59 13.03
CA GLY A 274 -41.27 -10.31 11.88
C GLY A 274 -40.59 -10.02 10.53
N ALA A 275 -40.51 -11.06 9.70
CA ALA A 275 -40.55 -11.09 8.23
C ALA A 275 -40.20 -9.83 7.41
N VAL A 276 -39.10 -9.90 6.64
CA VAL A 276 -39.01 -9.22 5.33
C VAL A 276 -38.45 -10.18 4.30
N ALA A 277 -39.25 -10.43 3.27
CA ALA A 277 -38.97 -11.29 2.14
C ALA A 277 -37.81 -10.73 1.29
N VAL A 278 -36.89 -11.61 0.91
CA VAL A 278 -35.93 -11.32 -0.17
C VAL A 278 -36.71 -11.31 -1.48
N ALA A 279 -37.00 -10.12 -1.99
CA ALA A 279 -37.56 -9.94 -3.32
C ALA A 279 -36.53 -10.35 -4.37
N GLY A 280 -36.67 -11.56 -4.88
CA GLY A 280 -36.16 -11.94 -6.18
C GLY A 280 -37.04 -11.32 -7.27
N SER A 281 -36.43 -10.55 -8.16
CA SER A 281 -36.98 -10.20 -9.47
C SER A 281 -35.85 -10.43 -10.47
N ALA A 282 -35.78 -11.57 -11.18
CA ALA A 282 -36.68 -12.00 -12.25
C ALA A 282 -36.88 -10.89 -13.30
N LEU A 283 -35.90 -10.74 -14.19
CA LEU A 283 -36.10 -10.04 -15.46
C LEU A 283 -36.50 -11.08 -16.51
N ALA A 284 -37.80 -11.20 -16.76
CA ALA A 284 -38.35 -11.98 -17.86
C ALA A 284 -39.06 -11.04 -18.84
N LYS A 285 -38.76 -11.26 -20.13
CA LYS A 285 -39.58 -11.00 -21.32
C LYS A 285 -40.05 -9.56 -21.58
N HIS A 286 -39.42 -8.95 -22.58
CA HIS A 286 -40.10 -7.99 -23.45
C HIS A 286 -40.36 -8.66 -24.81
N GLN A 287 -41.63 -8.89 -25.13
CA GLN A 287 -42.10 -9.24 -26.47
C GLN A 287 -43.20 -8.23 -26.86
N GLN A 288 -42.98 -7.58 -28.01
CA GLN A 288 -43.94 -7.00 -28.97
C GLN A 288 -44.96 -5.93 -28.53
N ARG A 289 -44.81 -4.74 -29.14
CA ARG A 289 -45.80 -4.17 -30.07
C ARG A 289 -45.10 -3.62 -31.30
#